data_AF-A0A2N2H3M5-F1
#
_entry.id   AF-A0A2N2H3M5-F1
#
_cell.length_a   1.000
_cell.length_b   1.000
_cell.length_c   1.000
_cell.angle_alpha   90.00
_cell.angle_beta   90.00
_cell.angle_gamma   90.00
#
_symmetry.space_group_name_H-M   'P 1'
#
loop_
_entity.id
_entity.type
_entity.pdbx_description
1 polymer ?
#
loop_
_entity_poly.entity_id
_entity_poly.type
_entity_poly.pdbx_seq_one_letter_code
_entity_poly.pdbx_strand_id
1 'polypeptide(L)'
;MQFVTPAVMLFMMFLPRCEGRAPKLCAPAPADMQCVFGGEMIRGRDKGPRSQRPSARIWVDTYYMDTTEVTVKAFDACVAAGKCPFQKTNCKGFSDPEQPKVGVSWFAARAFCEAQGKRLPTEAEFEKAIRGPDGEWFAWGNDPPSCANTVYLAPKVGRGCGKTSPKEGTGATWPVKSRPAGRYGLYDISGNADEWTQDWYTYGGYAECGADCLGVNPKGPCGGADKCPGFVERVVKGGSWFWDPSHLPGYFRRPHFPDNKKIYHHFGFRCARDSVTPWDFVPILINEWVDGAARFSGLRMWWHPPVKRRK
;
A
#
# COMPACT_ATOMS: atom_id res chain seq x y z
N MET A 1 -59.62 -5.01 27.10
CA MET A 1 -58.59 -4.28 26.33
C MET A 1 -57.34 -4.18 27.18
N GLN A 2 -56.40 -5.10 27.01
CA GLN A 2 -55.08 -5.05 27.66
C GLN A 2 -54.06 -4.81 26.55
N PHE A 3 -53.42 -3.65 26.57
CA PHE A 3 -52.39 -3.26 25.62
C PHE A 3 -51.12 -4.05 25.91
N VAL A 4 -50.64 -4.77 24.89
CA VAL A 4 -49.31 -5.41 24.86
C VAL A 4 -48.33 -4.35 24.37
N THR A 5 -47.37 -3.95 25.21
CA THR A 5 -46.22 -3.15 24.79
C THR A 5 -45.16 -4.09 24.22
N PRO A 6 -44.64 -3.89 22.99
CA PRO A 6 -43.52 -4.68 22.51
C PRO A 6 -42.22 -4.12 23.11
N ALA A 7 -41.48 -4.98 23.83
CA ALA A 7 -40.12 -4.69 24.24
C ALA A 7 -39.25 -4.62 22.99
N VAL A 8 -38.76 -3.42 22.67
CA VAL A 8 -37.74 -3.21 21.64
C VAL A 8 -36.43 -3.81 22.16
N MET A 9 -36.09 -5.02 21.70
CA MET A 9 -34.74 -5.56 21.85
C MET A 9 -33.79 -4.71 21.00
N LEU A 10 -33.09 -3.78 21.65
CA LEU A 10 -31.96 -3.09 21.06
C LEU A 10 -30.80 -4.09 20.97
N PHE A 11 -30.65 -4.74 19.82
CA PHE A 11 -29.43 -5.47 19.47
C PHE A 11 -28.30 -4.45 19.32
N MET A 12 -27.56 -4.19 20.40
CA MET A 12 -26.26 -3.57 20.30
C MET A 12 -25.35 -4.54 19.55
N MET A 13 -25.21 -4.34 18.24
CA MET A 13 -24.11 -4.94 17.48
C MET A 13 -22.81 -4.42 18.09
N PHE A 14 -22.18 -5.23 18.94
CA PHE A 14 -20.80 -5.04 19.34
C PHE A 14 -19.95 -5.22 18.08
N LEU A 15 -19.69 -4.12 17.36
CA LEU A 15 -18.55 -4.07 16.46
C LEU A 15 -17.33 -4.39 17.33
N PRO A 16 -16.48 -5.37 16.95
CA PRO A 16 -15.31 -5.71 17.74
C PRO A 16 -14.45 -4.45 17.85
N ARG A 17 -14.40 -3.86 19.05
CA ARG A 17 -13.45 -2.79 19.34
C ARG A 17 -12.05 -3.39 19.21
N CYS A 18 -11.13 -2.64 18.60
CA CYS A 18 -9.71 -3.01 18.48
C CYS A 18 -8.96 -3.04 19.83
N GLU A 19 -9.65 -3.17 20.96
CA GLU A 19 -9.07 -3.19 22.30
C GLU A 19 -8.14 -4.41 22.43
N GLY A 20 -6.85 -4.17 22.64
CA GLY A 20 -5.82 -5.20 22.91
C GLY A 20 -4.82 -5.47 21.78
N ARG A 21 -4.96 -4.86 20.60
CA ARG A 21 -3.94 -4.98 19.54
C ARG A 21 -2.82 -3.97 19.79
N ALA A 22 -1.58 -4.45 19.93
CA ALA A 22 -0.40 -3.59 19.96
C ALA A 22 0.25 -3.58 18.55
N PRO A 23 0.68 -2.42 18.04
CA PRO A 23 1.36 -2.37 16.76
C PRO A 23 2.70 -3.10 16.86
N LYS A 24 2.98 -3.97 15.88
CA LYS A 24 4.30 -4.61 15.76
C LYS A 24 5.35 -3.52 15.55
N LEU A 25 6.49 -3.62 16.22
CA LEU A 25 7.62 -2.73 15.98
C LEU A 25 8.16 -2.92 14.56
N CYS A 26 8.70 -1.84 13.99
CA CYS A 26 9.42 -1.92 12.73
C CYS A 26 10.68 -2.78 12.89
N ALA A 27 10.70 -3.96 12.28
CA ALA A 27 11.96 -4.65 11.99
C ALA A 27 12.67 -3.93 10.82
N PRO A 28 13.99 -4.12 10.62
CA PRO A 28 14.72 -3.50 9.52
C PRO A 28 14.00 -3.75 8.18
N ALA A 29 13.65 -2.67 7.49
CA ALA A 29 12.99 -2.76 6.19
C ALA A 29 13.98 -3.28 5.13
N PRO A 30 13.50 -3.98 4.08
CA PRO A 30 14.29 -4.18 2.87
C PRO A 30 14.86 -2.85 2.36
N ALA A 31 16.03 -2.87 1.72
CA ALA A 31 16.80 -1.67 1.36
C ALA A 31 16.02 -0.63 0.53
N ASP A 32 15.00 -1.07 -0.22
CA ASP A 32 14.16 -0.23 -1.08
C ASP A 32 12.79 0.12 -0.47
N MET A 33 12.50 -0.31 0.76
CA MET A 33 11.22 -0.08 1.44
C MET A 33 11.38 0.71 2.74
N GLN A 34 10.30 1.36 3.16
CA GLN A 34 10.16 1.97 4.48
C GLN A 34 9.14 1.21 5.30
N CYS A 35 9.33 1.21 6.61
CA CYS A 35 8.33 0.72 7.54
C CYS A 35 7.23 1.78 7.73
N VAL A 36 5.98 1.38 7.53
CA VAL A 36 4.82 2.17 7.95
C VAL A 36 4.31 1.55 9.24
N PHE A 37 4.39 2.32 10.32
CA PHE A 37 4.02 1.85 11.64
C PHE A 37 2.51 1.60 11.72
N GLY A 38 2.14 0.40 12.18
CA GLY A 38 0.77 -0.01 12.32
C GLY A 38 0.04 0.71 13.46
N GLY A 39 -1.23 0.39 13.60
CA GLY A 39 -2.11 0.92 14.63
C GLY A 39 -3.42 1.43 14.07
N GLU A 40 -4.21 2.01 14.96
CA GLU A 40 -5.46 2.65 14.58
C GLU A 40 -5.22 3.86 13.67
N MET A 41 -6.16 4.14 12.77
CA MET A 41 -6.19 5.34 11.96
C MET A 41 -7.62 5.75 11.62
N ILE A 42 -7.78 7.01 11.21
CA ILE A 42 -9.04 7.54 10.68
C ILE A 42 -9.05 7.39 9.16
N ARG A 43 -9.85 6.44 8.66
CA ARG A 43 -10.11 6.25 7.24
C ARG A 43 -11.22 7.18 6.77
N GLY A 44 -11.08 7.73 5.56
CA GLY A 44 -12.07 8.56 4.90
C GLY A 44 -12.30 9.90 5.59
N ARG A 45 -13.37 10.59 5.20
CA ARG A 45 -13.67 11.94 5.68
C ARG A 45 -15.17 12.25 5.57
N ASP A 46 -15.82 12.52 6.70
CA ASP A 46 -17.27 12.79 6.73
C ASP A 46 -17.67 14.06 5.97
N LYS A 47 -16.81 15.08 6.01
CA LYS A 47 -17.03 16.36 5.31
C LYS A 47 -16.50 16.36 3.88
N GLY A 48 -16.16 15.19 3.31
CA GLY A 48 -15.65 15.02 1.94
C GLY A 48 -16.71 14.56 0.93
N PRO A 49 -16.32 14.35 -0.34
CA PRO A 49 -17.14 13.68 -1.35
C PRO A 49 -17.73 12.35 -0.85
N ARG A 50 -18.89 11.96 -1.40
CA ARG A 50 -19.61 10.72 -1.04
C ARG A 50 -18.73 9.48 -1.08
N SER A 51 -17.81 9.39 -2.04
CA SER A 51 -16.91 8.26 -2.21
C SER A 51 -16.00 7.99 -1.01
N GLN A 52 -15.84 8.97 -0.11
CA GLN A 52 -14.93 8.94 1.03
C GLN A 52 -15.67 8.86 2.37
N ARG A 53 -17.00 8.72 2.33
CA ARG A 53 -17.89 8.72 3.51
C ARG A 53 -18.47 7.33 3.79
N PRO A 54 -18.79 7.01 5.06
CA PRO A 54 -18.44 7.78 6.25
C PRO A 54 -16.95 7.67 6.57
N SER A 55 -16.43 8.50 7.48
CA SER A 55 -15.14 8.22 8.11
C SER A 55 -15.30 7.08 9.13
N ALA A 56 -14.22 6.35 9.42
CA ALA A 56 -14.22 5.33 10.47
C ALA A 56 -12.83 5.12 11.05
N ARG A 57 -12.77 4.68 12.30
CA ARG A 57 -11.56 4.11 12.88
C ARG A 57 -11.39 2.68 12.39
N ILE A 58 -10.22 2.40 11.83
CA ILE A 58 -9.81 1.06 11.40
C ILE A 58 -8.40 0.77 11.93
N TRP A 59 -8.04 -0.50 11.96
CA TRP A 59 -6.69 -0.92 12.28
C TRP A 59 -5.93 -1.33 11.01
N VAL A 60 -4.71 -0.83 10.86
CA VAL A 60 -3.77 -1.28 9.83
C VAL A 60 -2.52 -1.81 10.55
N ASP A 61 -2.12 -3.05 10.28
CA ASP A 61 -0.92 -3.62 10.85
C ASP A 61 0.34 -2.94 10.33
N THR A 62 1.45 -3.09 11.05
CA THR A 62 2.76 -2.64 10.58
C THR A 62 3.11 -3.39 9.30
N TYR A 63 3.60 -2.67 8.30
CA TYR A 63 3.97 -3.23 7.00
C TYR A 63 5.12 -2.43 6.38
N TYR A 64 5.66 -2.95 5.29
CA TYR A 64 6.67 -2.27 4.48
C TYR A 64 6.04 -1.74 3.20
N MET A 65 6.45 -0.56 2.77
CA MET A 65 6.05 0.03 1.50
C MET A 65 7.26 0.56 0.76
N ASP A 66 7.30 0.41 -0.56
CA ASP A 66 8.39 0.93 -1.38
C ASP A 66 8.60 2.42 -1.12
N THR A 67 9.88 2.78 -0.99
CA THR A 67 10.32 4.15 -0.65
C THR A 67 9.85 5.16 -1.71
N THR A 68 9.69 4.73 -2.96
CA THR A 68 9.26 5.52 -4.11
C THR A 68 8.20 4.78 -4.90
N GLU A 69 7.59 5.47 -5.85
CA GLU A 69 6.96 4.84 -7.00
C GLU A 69 7.97 3.92 -7.73
N VAL A 70 7.48 2.85 -8.37
CA VAL A 70 8.33 1.99 -9.21
C VAL A 70 8.82 2.80 -10.42
N THR A 71 10.13 2.82 -10.62
CA THR A 71 10.73 3.59 -11.72
C THR A 71 10.63 2.88 -13.07
N VAL A 72 10.75 3.64 -14.16
CA VAL A 72 10.85 3.09 -15.52
C VAL A 72 11.99 2.07 -15.60
N LYS A 73 13.16 2.41 -15.05
CA LYS A 73 14.33 1.51 -15.01
C LYS A 73 14.03 0.17 -14.34
N ALA A 74 13.39 0.20 -13.17
CA ALA A 74 13.06 -1.02 -12.43
C ALA A 74 12.06 -1.89 -13.19
N PHE A 75 11.00 -1.27 -13.72
CA PHE A 75 9.98 -1.98 -14.48
C PHE A 75 10.54 -2.61 -15.76
N ASP A 76 11.33 -1.85 -16.54
CA ASP A 76 11.90 -2.33 -17.78
C ASP A 76 12.92 -3.45 -17.54
N ALA A 77 13.67 -3.41 -16.42
CA ALA A 77 14.53 -4.53 -16.00
C ALA A 77 13.72 -5.80 -15.70
N CYS A 78 12.55 -5.68 -15.07
CA CYS A 78 11.66 -6.82 -14.84
C CYS A 78 11.11 -7.41 -16.14
N VAL A 79 10.77 -6.55 -17.12
CA VAL A 79 10.34 -6.97 -18.46
C VAL A 79 11.47 -7.67 -19.21
N ALA A 80 12.68 -7.10 -19.20
CA ALA A 80 13.86 -7.69 -19.84
C ALA A 80 14.22 -9.06 -19.25
N ALA A 81 13.96 -9.27 -17.95
CA ALA A 81 14.12 -10.55 -17.27
C ALA A 81 12.98 -11.56 -17.55
N GLY A 82 11.97 -11.20 -18.36
CA GLY A 82 10.82 -12.05 -18.66
C GLY A 82 9.85 -12.27 -17.49
N LYS A 83 9.97 -11.47 -16.42
CA LYS A 83 9.16 -11.61 -15.19
C LYS A 83 7.93 -10.71 -15.16
N CYS A 84 7.96 -9.62 -15.92
CA CYS A 84 6.85 -8.66 -16.02
C CYS A 84 6.29 -8.59 -17.44
N PRO A 85 4.96 -8.35 -17.59
CA PRO A 85 4.38 -8.15 -18.90
C PRO A 85 4.89 -6.85 -19.52
N PHE A 86 5.17 -6.89 -20.83
CA PHE A 86 5.45 -5.68 -21.58
C PHE A 86 4.26 -4.71 -21.50
N GLN A 87 4.54 -3.43 -21.23
CA GLN A 87 3.54 -2.37 -21.20
C GLN A 87 3.98 -1.27 -22.16
N LYS A 88 3.17 -1.02 -23.18
CA LYS A 88 3.44 0.00 -24.19
C LYS A 88 3.28 1.39 -23.56
N THR A 89 4.34 2.20 -23.58
CA THR A 89 4.25 3.63 -23.25
C THR A 89 4.21 4.43 -24.56
N ASN A 90 3.03 4.91 -24.96
CA ASN A 90 2.87 5.76 -26.15
C ASN A 90 3.08 7.25 -25.87
N CYS A 91 3.37 7.62 -24.62
CA CYS A 91 3.42 9.00 -24.18
C CYS A 91 4.86 9.50 -24.14
N LYS A 92 5.20 10.43 -25.05
CA LYS A 92 6.50 11.12 -25.05
C LYS A 92 6.69 11.86 -23.72
N GLY A 93 7.88 11.79 -23.14
CA GLY A 93 8.22 12.48 -21.88
C GLY A 93 8.00 11.68 -20.59
N PHE A 94 7.72 10.38 -20.70
CA PHE A 94 7.45 9.46 -19.58
C PHE A 94 8.34 8.19 -19.62
N SER A 95 9.54 8.31 -20.19
CA SER A 95 10.47 7.19 -20.40
C SER A 95 11.84 7.42 -19.79
N ASP A 96 12.01 8.47 -18.98
CA ASP A 96 13.26 8.67 -18.24
C ASP A 96 13.42 7.54 -17.20
N PRO A 97 14.60 6.90 -17.11
CA PRO A 97 14.85 5.78 -16.20
C PRO A 97 14.47 6.06 -14.73
N GLU A 98 14.59 7.32 -14.28
CA GLU A 98 14.34 7.73 -12.89
C GLU A 98 12.92 8.31 -12.69
N GLN A 99 12.11 8.43 -13.74
CA GLN A 99 10.69 8.76 -13.60
C GLN A 99 9.89 7.55 -13.07
N PRO A 100 8.74 7.79 -12.42
CA PRO A 100 7.80 6.72 -12.13
C PRO A 100 7.32 6.08 -13.44
N LYS A 101 7.21 4.75 -13.44
CA LYS A 101 6.62 4.01 -14.54
C LYS A 101 5.11 4.26 -14.54
N VAL A 102 4.66 5.11 -15.46
CA VAL A 102 3.24 5.43 -15.66
C VAL A 102 2.67 4.81 -16.93
N GLY A 103 1.34 4.84 -17.07
CA GLY A 103 0.66 4.24 -18.22
C GLY A 103 0.50 2.74 -18.10
N VAL A 104 0.63 2.20 -16.89
CA VAL A 104 0.53 0.76 -16.63
C VAL A 104 -0.88 0.35 -16.23
N SER A 105 -1.25 -0.87 -16.60
CA SER A 105 -2.45 -1.53 -16.08
C SER A 105 -2.24 -1.97 -14.62
N TRP A 106 -3.34 -2.15 -13.89
CA TRP A 106 -3.32 -2.75 -12.56
C TRP A 106 -2.70 -4.15 -12.57
N PHE A 107 -2.99 -4.93 -13.62
CA PHE A 107 -2.45 -6.28 -13.80
C PHE A 107 -0.92 -6.29 -13.94
N ALA A 108 -0.36 -5.34 -14.68
CA ALA A 108 1.08 -5.20 -14.83
C ALA A 108 1.76 -4.70 -13.55
N ALA A 109 1.13 -3.75 -12.85
CA ALA A 109 1.59 -3.27 -11.55
C ALA A 109 1.65 -4.40 -10.52
N ARG A 110 0.59 -5.21 -10.42
CA ARG A 110 0.54 -6.39 -9.56
C ARG A 110 1.61 -7.42 -9.92
N ALA A 111 1.72 -7.78 -11.20
CA ALA A 111 2.71 -8.75 -11.67
C ALA A 111 4.15 -8.30 -11.35
N PHE A 112 4.43 -7.00 -11.45
CA PHE A 112 5.71 -6.46 -11.00
C PHE A 112 5.93 -6.68 -9.50
N CYS A 113 4.98 -6.30 -8.66
CA CYS A 113 5.13 -6.47 -7.22
C CYS A 113 5.32 -7.95 -6.84
N GLU A 114 4.54 -8.87 -7.44
CA GLU A 114 4.67 -10.31 -7.24
C GLU A 114 6.07 -10.82 -7.66
N ALA A 115 6.59 -10.35 -8.81
CA ALA A 115 7.93 -10.71 -9.29
C ALA A 115 9.07 -10.24 -8.36
N GLN A 116 8.81 -9.24 -7.51
CA GLN A 116 9.73 -8.77 -6.46
C GLN A 116 9.49 -9.42 -5.09
N GLY A 117 8.58 -10.39 -4.98
CA GLY A 117 8.18 -10.98 -3.69
C GLY A 117 7.40 -9.99 -2.80
N LYS A 118 6.67 -9.07 -3.41
CA LYS A 118 5.85 -8.03 -2.80
C LYS A 118 4.39 -8.15 -3.28
N ARG A 119 3.55 -7.19 -2.94
CA ARG A 119 2.16 -7.05 -3.42
C ARG A 119 1.84 -5.58 -3.67
N LEU A 120 0.69 -5.28 -4.29
CA LEU A 120 0.14 -3.93 -4.21
C LEU A 120 -0.31 -3.62 -2.77
N PRO A 121 -0.21 -2.37 -2.31
CA PRO A 121 -0.79 -1.94 -1.05
C PRO A 121 -2.31 -2.02 -1.11
N THR A 122 -2.96 -2.30 0.02
CA THR A 122 -4.40 -2.05 0.17
C THR A 122 -4.67 -0.55 0.15
N GLU A 123 -5.91 -0.15 -0.14
CA GLU A 123 -6.34 1.23 -0.02
C GLU A 123 -6.12 1.77 1.40
N ALA A 124 -6.41 0.97 2.42
CA ALA A 124 -6.25 1.35 3.81
C ALA A 124 -4.78 1.59 4.19
N GLU A 125 -3.88 0.72 3.73
CA GLU A 125 -2.44 0.92 3.88
C GLU A 125 -1.98 2.20 3.17
N PHE A 126 -2.38 2.42 1.92
CA PHE A 126 -2.00 3.63 1.19
C PHE A 126 -2.49 4.90 1.89
N GLU A 127 -3.72 4.89 2.39
CA GLU A 127 -4.27 6.01 3.15
C GLU A 127 -3.53 6.21 4.48
N LYS A 128 -3.18 5.14 5.21
CA LYS A 128 -2.33 5.22 6.41
C LYS A 128 -0.98 5.86 6.10
N ALA A 129 -0.33 5.45 5.02
CA ALA A 129 0.98 5.97 4.61
C ALA A 129 0.99 7.48 4.36
N ILE A 130 -0.11 8.05 3.87
CA ILE A 130 -0.26 9.50 3.70
C ILE A 130 -0.66 10.16 5.02
N ARG A 131 -1.72 9.65 5.65
CA ARG A 131 -2.44 10.38 6.69
C ARG A 131 -1.91 10.13 8.09
N GLY A 132 -1.17 9.05 8.32
CA GLY A 132 -0.75 8.64 9.66
C GLY A 132 -1.92 8.36 10.62
N PRO A 133 -1.67 8.28 11.93
CA PRO A 133 -2.70 7.97 12.93
C PRO A 133 -3.72 9.10 13.13
N ASP A 134 -3.30 10.35 13.00
CA ASP A 134 -4.11 11.53 13.35
C ASP A 134 -4.99 12.02 12.20
N GLY A 135 -4.91 11.37 11.03
CA GLY A 135 -5.80 11.62 9.92
C GLY A 135 -5.53 12.94 9.20
N GLU A 136 -4.27 13.38 9.13
CA GLU A 136 -3.89 14.54 8.33
C GLU A 136 -4.22 14.34 6.84
N TRP A 137 -4.21 15.44 6.09
CA TRP A 137 -4.64 15.42 4.70
C TRP A 137 -3.53 14.91 3.80
N PHE A 138 -2.29 15.34 4.04
CA PHE A 138 -1.14 15.04 3.20
C PHE A 138 -0.02 14.36 3.99
N ALA A 139 0.95 13.79 3.27
CA ALA A 139 2.10 13.12 3.85
C ALA A 139 2.99 14.04 4.69
N TRP A 140 2.93 15.36 4.44
CA TRP A 140 3.62 16.43 5.17
C TRP A 140 2.74 17.16 6.19
N GLY A 141 1.51 16.69 6.44
CA GLY A 141 0.57 17.34 7.37
C GLY A 141 -0.60 18.02 6.66
N ASN A 142 -1.06 19.15 7.19
CA ASN A 142 -2.27 19.85 6.72
C ASN A 142 -1.98 21.16 5.97
N ASP A 143 -0.70 21.53 5.82
CA ASP A 143 -0.32 22.72 5.08
C ASP A 143 -0.71 22.59 3.59
N PRO A 144 -1.15 23.68 2.94
CA PRO A 144 -1.52 23.65 1.53
C PRO A 144 -0.41 23.10 0.63
N PRO A 145 -0.75 22.35 -0.43
CA PRO A 145 0.24 21.83 -1.37
C PRO A 145 0.92 22.96 -2.14
N SER A 146 2.21 22.81 -2.37
CA SER A 146 3.05 23.69 -3.15
C SER A 146 3.97 22.88 -4.06
N CYS A 147 4.59 23.52 -5.04
CA CYS A 147 5.55 22.80 -5.86
C CYS A 147 6.85 22.44 -5.12
N ALA A 148 7.03 22.87 -3.87
CA ALA A 148 8.16 22.49 -3.03
C ALA A 148 7.97 21.14 -2.32
N ASN A 149 6.73 20.72 -2.06
CA ASN A 149 6.42 19.47 -1.35
C ASN A 149 5.77 18.39 -2.22
N THR A 150 5.20 18.73 -3.37
CA THR A 150 4.53 17.75 -4.24
C THR A 150 4.56 18.17 -5.71
N VAL A 151 4.33 17.20 -6.61
CA VAL A 151 4.19 17.40 -8.06
C VAL A 151 2.74 17.21 -8.45
N TYR A 152 2.06 18.27 -8.88
CA TYR A 152 0.62 18.26 -9.17
C TYR A 152 0.26 19.32 -10.23
N LEU A 153 -1.03 19.47 -10.57
CA LEU A 153 -1.53 20.64 -11.30
C LEU A 153 -1.63 21.83 -10.34
N ALA A 154 -0.55 22.61 -10.28
CA ALA A 154 -0.48 23.82 -9.47
C ALA A 154 -1.25 24.97 -10.15
N PRO A 155 -2.31 25.54 -9.54
CA PRO A 155 -3.20 26.50 -10.23
C PRO A 155 -2.50 27.70 -10.86
N LYS A 156 -1.38 28.17 -10.27
CA LYS A 156 -0.61 29.33 -10.75
C LYS A 156 0.63 28.96 -11.58
N VAL A 157 1.02 27.68 -11.62
CA VAL A 157 2.26 27.22 -12.28
C VAL A 157 1.98 26.30 -13.46
N GLY A 158 0.87 25.54 -13.42
CA GLY A 158 0.48 24.58 -14.42
C GLY A 158 0.74 23.12 -14.00
N ARG A 159 0.49 22.21 -14.94
CA ARG A 159 0.64 20.75 -14.76
C ARG A 159 2.08 20.38 -14.42
N GLY A 160 2.26 19.37 -13.57
CA GLY A 160 3.57 18.87 -13.16
C GLY A 160 4.49 19.97 -12.65
N CYS A 161 3.95 20.96 -11.94
CA CYS A 161 4.73 22.10 -11.43
C CYS A 161 5.56 22.82 -12.50
N GLY A 162 4.97 23.01 -13.69
CA GLY A 162 5.58 23.74 -14.80
C GLY A 162 6.53 22.89 -15.66
N LYS A 163 6.71 21.60 -15.35
CA LYS A 163 7.49 20.69 -16.21
C LYS A 163 6.72 20.44 -17.50
N THR A 164 7.30 20.79 -18.64
CA THR A 164 6.71 20.58 -19.95
C THR A 164 7.08 19.19 -20.50
N SER A 165 6.17 18.57 -21.25
CA SER A 165 6.49 17.42 -22.11
C SER A 165 6.63 17.88 -23.57
N PRO A 166 7.18 17.04 -24.47
CA PRO A 166 7.29 17.36 -25.90
C PRO A 166 5.95 17.62 -26.60
N LYS A 167 4.81 17.33 -25.96
CA LYS A 167 3.50 17.78 -26.40
C LYS A 167 3.14 19.04 -25.61
N GLU A 168 3.12 20.18 -26.29
CA GLU A 168 2.79 21.49 -25.71
C GLU A 168 1.52 21.42 -24.84
N GLY A 169 1.54 22.09 -23.68
CA GLY A 169 0.40 22.16 -22.76
C GLY A 169 0.10 20.89 -21.96
N THR A 170 0.90 19.83 -22.11
CA THR A 170 0.79 18.61 -21.30
C THR A 170 2.03 18.49 -20.42
N GLY A 171 1.87 18.68 -19.11
CA GLY A 171 2.97 18.55 -18.15
C GLY A 171 3.54 17.12 -18.10
N ALA A 172 4.47 16.85 -17.18
CA ALA A 172 5.06 15.52 -17.02
C ALA A 172 5.33 15.16 -15.55
N THR A 173 5.62 13.87 -15.31
CA THR A 173 6.17 13.39 -14.04
C THR A 173 7.57 13.91 -13.83
N TRP A 174 7.98 14.08 -12.58
CA TRP A 174 9.37 14.32 -12.20
C TRP A 174 10.07 12.99 -11.87
N PRO A 175 11.41 12.95 -11.83
CA PRO A 175 12.11 11.83 -11.23
C PRO A 175 11.57 11.53 -9.83
N VAL A 176 11.54 10.27 -9.43
CA VAL A 176 11.19 9.90 -8.06
C VAL A 176 12.15 10.58 -7.08
N LYS A 177 11.68 10.84 -5.86
CA LYS A 177 12.41 11.60 -4.82
C LYS A 177 12.74 13.04 -5.21
N SER A 178 12.01 13.63 -6.14
CA SER A 178 12.22 15.03 -6.52
C SER A 178 11.71 16.03 -5.49
N ARG A 179 10.91 15.58 -4.52
CA ARG A 179 10.37 16.37 -3.41
C ARG A 179 10.72 15.70 -2.07
N PRO A 180 10.64 16.42 -0.93
CA PRO A 180 10.91 15.83 0.38
C PRO A 180 10.04 14.62 0.67
N ALA A 181 10.59 13.67 1.43
CA ALA A 181 9.83 12.51 1.89
C ALA A 181 8.72 12.93 2.88
N GLY A 182 7.64 12.15 2.91
CA GLY A 182 6.59 12.28 3.91
C GLY A 182 6.97 11.69 5.27
N ARG A 183 6.00 11.69 6.20
CA ARG A 183 6.16 11.25 7.60
C ARG A 183 6.80 9.88 7.83
N TYR A 184 6.64 8.94 6.88
CA TYR A 184 7.21 7.59 6.96
C TYR A 184 8.45 7.39 6.05
N GLY A 185 9.08 8.48 5.58
CA GLY A 185 10.22 8.38 4.66
C GLY A 185 9.81 7.98 3.22
N LEU A 186 8.52 7.95 2.92
CA LEU A 186 7.98 7.65 1.60
C LEU A 186 7.98 8.92 0.73
N TYR A 187 8.60 8.83 -0.44
CA TYR A 187 8.64 9.93 -1.40
C TYR A 187 7.44 9.85 -2.35
N ASP A 188 6.98 11.02 -2.79
CA ASP A 188 5.96 11.17 -3.85
C ASP A 188 4.63 10.45 -3.56
N ILE A 189 4.37 10.03 -2.32
CA ILE A 189 3.12 9.34 -1.92
C ILE A 189 1.87 10.23 -2.06
N SER A 190 2.08 11.54 -2.23
CA SER A 190 1.06 12.50 -2.65
C SER A 190 1.57 13.29 -3.86
N GLY A 191 0.97 13.10 -5.03
CA GLY A 191 1.35 13.70 -6.31
C GLY A 191 2.27 12.82 -7.15
N ASN A 192 2.93 13.42 -8.14
CA ASN A 192 3.71 12.78 -9.19
C ASN A 192 2.88 11.80 -10.03
N ALA A 193 2.63 10.56 -9.61
CA ALA A 193 1.69 9.64 -10.25
C ALA A 193 0.57 9.17 -9.30
N ASP A 194 -0.65 8.99 -9.84
CA ASP A 194 -1.70 8.25 -9.15
C ASP A 194 -1.24 6.79 -9.04
N GLU A 195 -1.45 6.16 -7.90
CA GLU A 195 -0.90 4.83 -7.64
C GLU A 195 -1.97 3.78 -7.46
N TRP A 196 -1.83 2.66 -8.18
CA TRP A 196 -2.70 1.50 -8.04
C TRP A 196 -2.64 0.90 -6.63
N THR A 197 -3.81 0.58 -6.10
CA THR A 197 -3.96 -0.21 -4.86
C THR A 197 -4.63 -1.55 -5.18
N GLN A 198 -4.66 -2.47 -4.20
CA GLN A 198 -5.27 -3.78 -4.35
C GLN A 198 -6.80 -3.70 -4.48
N ASP A 199 -7.45 -2.69 -3.91
CA ASP A 199 -8.88 -2.73 -3.62
C ASP A 199 -9.79 -2.43 -4.84
N TRP A 200 -10.98 -3.03 -4.83
CA TRP A 200 -12.07 -2.66 -5.74
C TRP A 200 -12.76 -1.38 -5.27
N TYR A 201 -13.14 -0.51 -6.21
CA TYR A 201 -13.77 0.77 -5.92
C TYR A 201 -15.30 0.66 -5.75
N THR A 202 -15.84 1.39 -4.77
CA THR A 202 -17.28 1.53 -4.49
C THR A 202 -17.74 2.96 -4.78
N TYR A 203 -18.75 3.13 -5.63
CA TYR A 203 -19.24 4.44 -6.04
C TYR A 203 -20.01 5.18 -4.94
N GLY A 204 -20.81 4.45 -4.17
CA GLY A 204 -21.46 4.91 -2.95
C GLY A 204 -20.50 5.13 -1.78
N GLY A 205 -19.20 4.94 -2.00
CA GLY A 205 -18.14 5.17 -1.04
C GLY A 205 -18.02 4.07 0.01
N TYR A 206 -17.49 4.43 1.17
CA TYR A 206 -17.34 3.50 2.28
C TYR A 206 -18.68 3.09 2.90
N ALA A 207 -19.75 3.87 2.69
CA ALA A 207 -21.11 3.48 3.06
C ALA A 207 -21.58 2.23 2.28
N GLU A 208 -21.28 2.17 0.98
CA GLU A 208 -21.58 1.00 0.14
C GLU A 208 -20.62 -0.16 0.44
N CYS A 209 -19.35 0.14 0.71
CA CYS A 209 -18.37 -0.91 1.05
C CYS A 209 -18.73 -1.64 2.35
N GLY A 210 -19.31 -0.94 3.32
CA GLY A 210 -19.79 -1.55 4.56
C GLY A 210 -18.68 -2.26 5.35
N ALA A 211 -18.96 -3.49 5.77
CA ALA A 211 -18.05 -4.29 6.61
C ALA A 211 -16.71 -4.59 5.93
N ASP A 212 -16.66 -4.65 4.60
CA ASP A 212 -15.44 -4.96 3.84
C ASP A 212 -14.37 -3.87 3.94
N CYS A 213 -14.76 -2.65 4.33
CA CYS A 213 -13.88 -1.50 4.54
C CYS A 213 -13.75 -1.10 6.02
N LEU A 214 -14.10 -1.99 6.96
CA LEU A 214 -14.04 -1.77 8.40
C LEU A 214 -13.15 -2.80 9.11
N GLY A 215 -12.86 -2.54 10.39
CA GLY A 215 -12.14 -3.47 11.24
C GLY A 215 -10.64 -3.47 10.97
N VAL A 216 -10.07 -4.66 10.82
CA VAL A 216 -8.62 -4.91 10.80
C VAL A 216 -8.15 -5.25 9.40
N ASN A 217 -7.17 -4.50 8.90
CA ASN A 217 -6.57 -4.67 7.57
C ASN A 217 -7.62 -4.85 6.46
N PRO A 218 -8.60 -3.94 6.33
CA PRO A 218 -9.63 -4.08 5.31
C PRO A 218 -9.00 -4.11 3.91
N LYS A 219 -9.55 -4.96 3.04
CA LYS A 219 -9.08 -5.17 1.65
C LYS A 219 -10.15 -4.82 0.62
N GLY A 220 -11.21 -4.13 1.07
CA GLY A 220 -12.36 -3.77 0.26
C GLY A 220 -13.17 -5.00 -0.19
N PRO A 221 -14.13 -4.78 -1.10
CA PRO A 221 -15.01 -5.83 -1.59
C PRO A 221 -14.24 -7.03 -2.15
N CYS A 222 -14.78 -8.23 -1.89
CA CYS A 222 -14.17 -9.50 -2.27
C CYS A 222 -12.77 -9.75 -1.67
N GLY A 223 -12.40 -9.07 -0.58
CA GLY A 223 -11.21 -9.40 0.21
C GLY A 223 -9.88 -9.28 -0.54
N GLY A 224 -9.80 -8.37 -1.52
CA GLY A 224 -8.60 -8.17 -2.34
C GLY A 224 -8.43 -9.16 -3.50
N ALA A 225 -9.46 -9.94 -3.84
CA ALA A 225 -9.41 -10.87 -4.97
C ALA A 225 -9.21 -10.18 -6.33
N ASP A 226 -8.58 -10.89 -7.27
CA ASP A 226 -8.32 -10.43 -8.64
C ASP A 226 -9.58 -10.17 -9.46
N LYS A 227 -10.69 -10.82 -9.10
CA LYS A 227 -12.03 -10.66 -9.69
C LYS A 227 -13.03 -10.41 -8.58
N CYS A 228 -13.99 -9.53 -8.81
CA CYS A 228 -15.06 -9.26 -7.86
C CYS A 228 -16.36 -9.00 -8.64
N PRO A 229 -17.31 -9.95 -8.67
CA PRO A 229 -18.56 -9.79 -9.39
C PRO A 229 -19.30 -8.51 -8.99
N GLY A 230 -19.71 -7.70 -9.96
CA GLY A 230 -20.36 -6.41 -9.72
C GLY A 230 -19.40 -5.22 -9.59
N PHE A 231 -18.09 -5.44 -9.55
CA PHE A 231 -17.07 -4.40 -9.45
C PHE A 231 -16.18 -4.40 -10.70
N VAL A 232 -15.97 -3.21 -11.28
CA VAL A 232 -15.31 -3.06 -12.58
C VAL A 232 -14.08 -2.16 -12.56
N GLU A 233 -13.86 -1.42 -11.47
CA GLU A 233 -12.76 -0.46 -11.33
C GLU A 233 -12.02 -0.65 -10.01
N ARG A 234 -10.70 -0.47 -10.07
CA ARG A 234 -9.83 -0.52 -8.89
C ARG A 234 -9.62 0.89 -8.34
N VAL A 235 -9.25 0.95 -7.07
CA VAL A 235 -8.91 2.21 -6.42
C VAL A 235 -7.48 2.63 -6.80
N VAL A 236 -7.33 3.91 -7.17
CA VAL A 236 -6.04 4.61 -7.22
C VAL A 236 -6.02 5.76 -6.19
N LYS A 237 -4.83 6.04 -5.66
CA LYS A 237 -4.60 6.98 -4.54
C LYS A 237 -3.44 7.94 -4.85
N GLY A 238 -3.31 8.99 -4.06
CA GLY A 238 -2.14 9.88 -4.03
C GLY A 238 -2.24 11.15 -4.89
N GLY A 239 -3.05 11.14 -5.96
CA GLY A 239 -3.08 12.24 -6.91
C GLY A 239 -1.87 12.18 -7.85
N SER A 240 -1.83 13.05 -8.87
CA SER A 240 -0.75 13.03 -9.87
C SER A 240 -0.39 14.42 -10.35
N TRP A 241 0.67 14.51 -11.16
CA TRP A 241 1.09 15.71 -11.89
C TRP A 241 -0.05 16.35 -12.74
N PHE A 242 -1.09 15.58 -13.07
CA PHE A 242 -2.20 15.98 -13.95
C PHE A 242 -3.36 16.66 -13.20
N TRP A 243 -3.59 16.31 -11.94
CA TRP A 243 -4.78 16.70 -11.18
C TRP A 243 -4.53 17.84 -10.20
N ASP A 244 -5.58 18.61 -9.96
CA ASP A 244 -5.57 19.73 -9.02
C ASP A 244 -5.43 19.25 -7.56
N PRO A 245 -5.19 20.16 -6.60
CA PRO A 245 -5.00 19.84 -5.18
C PRO A 245 -6.04 18.92 -4.54
N SER A 246 -7.27 18.88 -5.05
CA SER A 246 -8.36 18.07 -4.45
C SER A 246 -8.10 16.56 -4.51
N HIS A 247 -7.17 16.10 -5.37
CA HIS A 247 -6.85 14.69 -5.55
C HIS A 247 -5.68 14.21 -4.67
N LEU A 248 -4.91 15.13 -4.10
CA LEU A 248 -3.73 14.84 -3.28
C LEU A 248 -4.02 14.28 -1.88
N PRO A 249 -5.12 14.63 -1.19
CA PRO A 249 -5.32 14.16 0.18
C PRO A 249 -5.42 12.65 0.25
N GLY A 250 -4.88 12.05 1.31
CA GLY A 250 -4.86 10.58 1.47
C GLY A 250 -6.24 9.94 1.52
N TYR A 251 -7.27 10.69 1.92
CA TYR A 251 -8.65 10.22 1.89
C TYR A 251 -9.25 10.18 0.49
N PHE A 252 -8.65 10.86 -0.49
CA PHE A 252 -9.19 10.91 -1.84
C PHE A 252 -9.07 9.53 -2.48
N ARG A 253 -10.11 9.14 -3.21
CA ARG A 253 -10.21 7.85 -3.86
C ARG A 253 -10.64 8.11 -5.29
N ARG A 254 -9.91 7.55 -6.24
CA ARG A 254 -10.28 7.66 -7.64
C ARG A 254 -10.48 6.26 -8.24
N PRO A 255 -11.58 6.03 -8.98
CA PRO A 255 -11.75 4.79 -9.71
C PRO A 255 -10.96 4.83 -11.01
N HIS A 256 -10.47 3.67 -11.44
CA HIS A 256 -10.08 3.45 -12.82
C HIS A 256 -10.19 1.99 -13.23
N PHE A 257 -10.47 1.73 -14.52
CA PHE A 257 -10.54 0.38 -15.06
C PHE A 257 -9.15 -0.29 -15.00
N PRO A 258 -9.06 -1.53 -14.49
CA PRO A 258 -7.78 -2.18 -14.20
C PRO A 258 -6.94 -2.45 -15.46
N ASP A 259 -7.56 -2.53 -16.64
CA ASP A 259 -6.86 -2.74 -17.90
C ASP A 259 -6.10 -1.50 -18.40
N ASN A 260 -6.45 -0.30 -17.91
CA ASN A 260 -5.96 0.99 -18.41
C ASN A 260 -5.85 1.05 -19.95
N LYS A 261 -6.85 0.52 -20.69
CA LYS A 261 -6.77 0.35 -22.16
C LYS A 261 -6.38 1.60 -22.97
N LYS A 262 -6.76 2.79 -22.50
CA LYS A 262 -6.44 4.07 -23.14
C LYS A 262 -5.02 4.57 -22.84
N ILE A 263 -4.26 3.83 -22.01
CA ILE A 263 -2.87 4.13 -21.62
C ILE A 263 -2.77 5.55 -21.05
N TYR A 264 -3.62 5.83 -20.06
CA TYR A 264 -3.55 7.11 -19.35
C TYR A 264 -2.23 7.19 -18.57
N HIS A 265 -1.50 8.27 -18.77
CA HIS A 265 -0.08 8.45 -18.46
C HIS A 265 0.16 9.10 -17.10
N HIS A 266 -0.79 8.95 -16.19
CA HIS A 266 -0.72 9.46 -14.83
C HIS A 266 -0.99 8.36 -13.80
N PHE A 267 -1.15 7.11 -14.22
CA PHE A 267 -1.28 5.94 -13.35
C PHE A 267 0.05 5.17 -13.29
N GLY A 268 0.70 5.20 -12.13
CA GLY A 268 1.82 4.38 -11.73
C GLY A 268 1.44 3.48 -10.55
N PHE A 269 2.43 3.11 -9.74
CA PHE A 269 2.25 2.27 -8.55
C PHE A 269 3.53 2.21 -7.71
N ARG A 270 3.36 1.74 -6.48
CA ARG A 270 4.44 1.25 -5.61
C ARG A 270 4.01 -0.07 -4.96
N CYS A 271 4.97 -0.86 -4.49
CA CYS A 271 4.66 -2.12 -3.84
C CYS A 271 4.64 -2.00 -2.31
N ALA A 272 4.02 -2.98 -1.66
CA ALA A 272 3.99 -3.18 -0.24
C ALA A 272 4.28 -4.64 0.12
N ARG A 273 4.60 -4.90 1.38
CA ARG A 273 4.90 -6.22 1.91
C ARG A 273 4.52 -6.28 3.37
N ASP A 274 3.95 -7.40 3.81
CA ASP A 274 3.61 -7.61 5.22
C ASP A 274 4.88 -7.55 6.08
N SER A 275 4.77 -7.02 7.31
CA SER A 275 5.89 -7.09 8.25
C SER A 275 6.08 -8.55 8.72
N VAL A 276 7.28 -9.06 8.53
CA VAL A 276 7.72 -10.31 9.16
C VAL A 276 8.43 -9.96 10.46
N THR A 277 8.01 -10.57 11.55
CA THR A 277 8.74 -10.52 12.81
C THR A 277 9.71 -11.69 12.89
N PRO A 278 10.84 -11.56 13.62
CA PRO A 278 11.74 -12.70 13.86
C PRO A 278 11.03 -13.92 14.46
N TRP A 279 9.93 -13.71 15.19
CA TRP A 279 9.12 -14.76 15.81
C TRP A 279 8.30 -15.59 14.80
N ASP A 280 8.03 -15.08 13.60
CA ASP A 280 7.32 -15.82 12.55
C ASP A 280 8.18 -16.98 11.99
N PHE A 281 9.48 -17.03 12.30
CA PHE A 281 10.41 -18.10 11.92
C PHE A 281 10.75 -19.09 13.05
N VAL A 282 10.29 -18.83 14.28
CA VAL A 282 10.58 -19.71 15.43
C VAL A 282 10.00 -21.11 15.28
N PRO A 283 8.82 -21.34 14.67
CA PRO A 283 8.33 -22.71 14.44
C PRO A 283 9.21 -23.51 13.46
N ILE A 284 9.92 -22.83 12.54
CA ILE A 284 10.78 -23.48 11.53
C ILE A 284 12.10 -23.92 12.16
N LEU A 285 12.72 -23.05 12.98
CA LEU A 285 13.97 -23.37 13.67
C LEU A 285 13.78 -24.42 14.78
N ILE A 286 12.62 -24.46 15.46
CA ILE A 286 12.34 -25.53 16.44
C ILE A 286 12.24 -26.89 15.75
N ASN A 287 11.58 -27.00 14.60
CA ASN A 287 11.45 -28.27 13.89
C ASN A 287 12.81 -28.77 13.36
N GLU A 288 13.64 -27.90 12.82
CA GLU A 288 15.01 -28.26 12.39
C GLU A 288 15.90 -28.67 13.58
N TRP A 289 15.71 -28.06 14.75
CA TRP A 289 16.45 -28.43 15.96
C TRP A 289 15.98 -29.77 16.55
N VAL A 290 14.68 -30.05 16.52
CA VAL A 290 14.10 -31.34 16.97
C VAL A 290 14.51 -32.48 16.04
N ASP A 291 14.48 -32.26 14.71
CA ASP A 291 14.94 -33.24 13.72
C ASP A 291 16.46 -33.44 13.76
N GLY A 292 17.22 -32.39 14.04
CA GLY A 292 18.66 -32.46 14.29
C GLY A 292 19.02 -33.23 15.55
N ALA A 293 18.31 -33.00 16.66
CA ALA A 293 18.53 -33.69 17.92
C ALA A 293 18.17 -35.19 17.85
N ALA A 294 17.15 -35.56 17.06
CA ALA A 294 16.78 -36.96 16.82
C ALA A 294 17.86 -37.75 16.06
N ARG A 295 18.74 -37.08 15.30
CA ARG A 295 19.87 -37.73 14.60
C ARG A 295 21.11 -37.96 15.48
N PHE A 296 21.21 -37.31 16.64
CA PHE A 296 22.37 -37.41 17.53
C PHE A 296 22.24 -38.45 18.66
N SER A 297 21.08 -39.07 18.85
CA SER A 297 20.86 -40.10 19.88
C SER A 297 21.40 -41.50 19.51
N GLY A 298 22.09 -41.64 18.37
CA GLY A 298 22.64 -42.91 17.87
C GLY A 298 24.09 -43.24 18.26
N LEU A 299 24.82 -42.37 18.96
CA LEU A 299 26.21 -42.68 19.34
C LEU A 299 26.29 -43.53 20.62
N ARG A 300 26.52 -44.83 20.46
CA ARG A 300 26.93 -45.73 21.55
C ARG A 300 28.24 -45.24 22.18
N MET A 301 28.20 -44.92 23.46
CA MET A 301 29.37 -44.68 24.31
C MET A 301 30.19 -45.98 24.43
N TRP A 302 31.41 -45.98 23.91
CA TRP A 302 32.39 -47.02 24.20
C TRP A 302 33.12 -46.66 25.50
N TRP A 303 32.95 -47.50 26.53
CA TRP A 303 33.62 -47.39 27.82
C TRP A 303 35.01 -48.03 27.72
N HIS A 304 36.08 -47.28 27.95
CA HIS A 304 37.43 -47.83 28.14
C HIS A 304 37.82 -47.78 29.63
N PRO A 305 38.33 -48.87 30.22
CA PRO A 305 38.74 -48.89 31.62
C PRO A 305 40.08 -48.17 31.84
N PRO A 306 40.35 -47.66 33.06
CA PRO A 306 41.49 -46.80 33.33
C PRO A 306 42.83 -47.55 33.40
N VAL A 307 43.85 -46.95 32.77
CA VAL A 307 45.24 -47.40 32.78
C VAL A 307 45.90 -47.08 34.13
N LYS A 308 46.43 -48.11 34.81
CA LYS A 308 47.24 -47.97 36.03
C LYS A 308 48.56 -47.25 35.73
N ARG A 309 48.85 -46.12 36.39
CA ARG A 309 50.19 -45.52 36.43
C ARG A 309 51.02 -46.16 37.54
N ARG A 310 52.22 -46.64 37.20
CA ARG A 310 53.28 -47.04 38.15
C ARG A 310 54.22 -45.86 38.40
N LYS A 311 54.21 -45.39 39.64
CA LYS A 311 55.30 -45.02 40.56
C LYS A 311 54.86 -43.85 41.42
#